data_AF-A0A3B1DK68-F1
#
_entry.id   AF-A0A3B1DK68-F1
#
_cell.length_a   1.000
_cell.length_b   1.000
_cell.length_c   1.000
_cell.angle_alpha   90.00
_cell.angle_beta   90.00
_cell.angle_gamma   90.00
#
_symmetry.space_group_name_H-M   'P 1'
#
loop_
_entity.id
_entity.type
_entity.pdbx_description
1 polymer ?
#
loop_
_entity_poly.entity_id
_entity_poly.type
_entity_poly.pdbx_seq_one_letter_code
_entity_poly.pdbx_strand_id
1 'polypeptide(L)'
;NLAGIKVSSVQIEELLVQHEALQEAAAISVSPSGGGPSLLIIFAVLHTKIDSQMLQTELQKIIKDQLNPLFKIHAVELIEQLPRTASHKVMHRKLRDVYLRKN
;
A
#
# COMPACT_ATOMS: atom_id res chain seq x y z
N ASN A 1 10.49 6.98 0.29
CA ASN A 1 11.60 6.45 -0.54
C ASN A 1 11.50 4.94 -0.59
N LEU A 2 11.48 4.38 -1.79
CA LEU A 2 11.58 2.93 -2.03
C LEU A 2 12.91 2.68 -2.74
N ALA A 3 13.81 1.93 -2.10
CA ALA A 3 15.14 1.62 -2.65
C ALA A 3 15.92 2.84 -3.20
N GLY A 4 15.89 3.98 -2.48
CA GLY A 4 16.57 5.22 -2.90
C GLY A 4 15.82 6.08 -3.91
N ILE A 5 14.69 5.61 -4.45
CA ILE A 5 13.85 6.36 -5.39
C ILE A 5 12.76 7.12 -4.61
N LYS A 6 12.61 8.41 -4.91
CA LYS A 6 11.51 9.24 -4.42
C LYS A 6 10.25 8.93 -5.22
N VAL A 7 9.18 8.60 -4.53
CA VAL A 7 7.86 8.34 -5.10
C VAL A 7 6.80 8.86 -4.14
N SER A 8 5.72 9.41 -4.69
CA SER A 8 4.57 9.88 -3.93
C SER A 8 3.69 8.70 -3.54
N SER A 9 3.29 8.62 -2.26
CA SER A 9 2.29 7.62 -1.84
C SER A 9 0.95 7.85 -2.53
N VAL A 10 0.55 9.12 -2.69
CA VAL A 10 -0.69 9.51 -3.37
C VAL A 10 -0.72 9.00 -4.81
N GLN A 11 0.39 9.11 -5.53
CA GLN A 11 0.48 8.60 -6.91
C GLN A 11 0.31 7.07 -6.98
N ILE A 12 0.88 6.33 -6.02
CA ILE A 12 0.69 4.89 -5.93
C ILE A 12 -0.79 4.59 -5.63
N GLU A 13 -1.38 5.30 -4.67
CA GLU A 13 -2.78 5.10 -4.25
C GLU A 13 -3.78 5.36 -5.37
N GLU A 14 -3.63 6.48 -6.09
CA GLU A 14 -4.46 6.85 -7.24
C GLU A 14 -4.33 5.84 -8.39
N LEU A 15 -3.16 5.27 -8.58
CA LEU A 15 -2.95 4.22 -9.58
C LEU A 15 -3.64 2.92 -9.15
N LEU A 16 -3.45 2.50 -7.90
CA LEU A 16 -3.97 1.22 -7.42
C LEU A 16 -5.50 1.22 -7.31
N VAL A 17 -6.13 2.33 -6.92
CA VAL A 17 -7.60 2.41 -6.77
C VAL A 17 -8.37 2.24 -8.09
N GLN A 18 -7.67 2.25 -9.23
CA GLN A 18 -8.26 1.89 -10.53
C GLN A 18 -8.54 0.38 -10.66
N HIS A 19 -8.00 -0.45 -9.77
CA HIS A 19 -8.28 -1.88 -9.72
C HIS A 19 -9.72 -2.14 -9.29
N GLU A 20 -10.44 -2.98 -10.05
CA GLU A 20 -11.87 -3.24 -9.87
C GLU A 20 -12.25 -3.90 -8.54
N ALA A 21 -11.31 -4.42 -7.76
CA ALA A 21 -11.60 -4.97 -6.43
C ALA A 21 -11.48 -3.92 -5.31
N LEU A 22 -10.75 -2.83 -5.56
CA LEU A 22 -10.42 -1.84 -4.54
C LEU A 22 -11.48 -0.75 -4.45
N GLN A 23 -11.93 -0.46 -3.23
CA GLN A 23 -12.68 0.75 -2.92
C GLN A 23 -11.72 1.89 -2.56
N GLU A 24 -10.73 1.59 -1.72
CA GLU A 24 -9.72 2.54 -1.27
C GLU A 24 -8.36 1.84 -1.11
N ALA A 25 -7.29 2.61 -1.29
CA ALA A 25 -5.93 2.15 -1.05
C ALA A 25 -5.13 3.20 -0.26
N ALA A 26 -4.23 2.74 0.59
CA ALA A 26 -3.20 3.59 1.20
C ALA A 26 -1.83 2.91 1.11
N ALA A 27 -0.85 3.63 0.57
CA ALA A 27 0.51 3.15 0.41
C ALA A 27 1.39 3.71 1.54
N ILE A 28 2.03 2.83 2.30
CA ILE A 28 3.01 3.23 3.30
C ILE A 28 4.38 2.62 3.00
N SER A 29 5.42 3.28 3.50
CA SER A 29 6.75 2.71 3.57
C SER A 29 7.12 2.39 5.01
N VAL A 30 7.72 1.22 5.20
CA VAL A 30 8.22 0.70 6.47
C VAL A 30 9.70 0.38 6.33
N SER A 31 10.53 0.82 7.27
CA SER A 31 11.94 0.46 7.29
C SER A 31 12.12 -0.91 7.99
N PRO A 32 12.79 -1.88 7.36
CA PRO A 32 13.07 -3.17 7.99
C PRO A 32 14.05 -3.02 9.16
N SER A 33 13.90 -3.86 10.20
CA SER A 33 14.71 -3.83 11.42
C SER A 33 16.20 -4.12 11.18
N GLY A 34 16.51 -5.02 10.24
CA GLY A 34 17.89 -5.36 9.85
C GLY A 34 18.55 -4.33 8.91
N GLY A 35 17.91 -3.20 8.64
CA GLY A 35 18.35 -2.26 7.61
C GLY A 35 18.03 -2.74 6.20
N GLY A 36 18.35 -1.90 5.21
CA GLY A 36 18.02 -2.13 3.80
C GLY A 36 16.92 -1.20 3.28
N PRO A 37 16.42 -1.44 2.06
CA PRO A 37 15.43 -0.57 1.43
C PRO A 37 14.09 -0.64 2.16
N SER A 38 13.37 0.50 2.19
CA SER A 38 12.02 0.54 2.74
C SER A 38 11.10 -0.44 1.98
N LEU A 39 10.27 -1.14 2.75
CA LEU A 39 9.25 -2.04 2.26
C LEU A 39 7.98 -1.24 1.93
N LEU A 40 7.41 -1.49 0.76
CA LEU A 40 6.11 -0.93 0.36
C LEU A 40 4.99 -1.82 0.88
N ILE A 41 4.14 -1.29 1.74
CA ILE A 41 2.94 -1.96 2.24
C ILE A 41 1.72 -1.24 1.69
N ILE A 42 0.77 -2.00 1.16
CA ILE A 42 -0.51 -1.48 0.69
C ILE A 42 -1.60 -1.89 1.67
N PHE A 43 -2.32 -0.92 2.20
CA PHE A 43 -3.59 -1.16 2.88
C PHE A 43 -4.72 -1.03 1.88
N ALA A 44 -5.59 -2.03 1.81
CA ALA A 44 -6.66 -2.13 0.83
C ALA A 44 -8.02 -2.28 1.52
N VAL A 45 -8.97 -1.42 1.13
CA VAL A 45 -10.41 -1.60 1.42
C VAL A 45 -11.04 -2.18 0.16
N LEU A 46 -11.76 -3.28 0.30
CA LEU A 46 -12.37 -3.99 -0.81
C LEU A 46 -13.85 -3.64 -0.94
N HIS A 47 -14.34 -3.55 -2.18
CA HIS A 47 -15.78 -3.62 -2.44
C HIS A 47 -16.19 -4.98 -3.04
N THR A 48 -15.22 -5.72 -3.60
CA THR A 48 -15.41 -7.09 -4.13
C THR A 48 -14.48 -8.05 -3.41
N LYS A 49 -14.96 -9.26 -3.08
CA LYS A 49 -14.15 -10.28 -2.41
C LYS A 49 -13.05 -10.78 -3.35
N ILE A 50 -11.80 -10.65 -2.92
CA ILE A 50 -10.61 -11.19 -3.57
C ILE A 50 -9.62 -11.64 -2.50
N ASP A 51 -8.85 -12.69 -2.78
CA ASP A 51 -7.78 -13.13 -1.90
C ASP A 51 -6.62 -12.11 -1.88
N SER A 52 -6.00 -11.91 -0.71
CA SER A 52 -4.94 -10.90 -0.57
C SER A 52 -3.70 -11.21 -1.39
N GLN A 53 -3.36 -12.48 -1.61
CA GLN A 53 -2.21 -12.88 -2.42
C GLN A 53 -2.49 -12.63 -3.90
N MET A 54 -3.69 -12.99 -4.37
CA MET A 54 -4.13 -12.71 -5.73
C MET A 54 -4.13 -11.21 -6.01
N LEU A 55 -4.72 -10.42 -5.11
CA LEU A 55 -4.72 -8.96 -5.19
C LEU A 55 -3.29 -8.41 -5.18
N GLN A 56 -2.40 -8.90 -4.33
CA GLN A 56 -1.00 -8.48 -4.33
C GLN A 56 -0.32 -8.71 -5.69
N THR A 57 -0.54 -9.86 -6.32
CA THR A 57 -0.02 -10.17 -7.65
C THR A 57 -0.53 -9.19 -8.71
N GLU A 58 -1.83 -8.89 -8.69
CA GLU A 58 -2.47 -7.98 -9.65
C GLU A 58 -1.99 -6.53 -9.46
N LEU A 59 -1.97 -6.03 -8.23
CA LEU A 59 -1.46 -4.69 -7.92
C LEU A 59 0.03 -4.57 -8.23
N GLN A 60 0.81 -5.63 -8.01
CA GLN A 60 2.24 -5.67 -8.35
C GLN A 60 2.45 -5.54 -9.86
N LYS A 61 1.58 -6.16 -10.68
CA LYS A 61 1.61 -6.02 -12.13
C LYS A 61 1.33 -4.57 -12.54
N ILE A 62 0.30 -3.94 -11.95
CA ILE A 62 -0.04 -2.54 -12.22
C ILE A 62 1.13 -1.60 -11.91
N ILE A 63 1.76 -1.73 -10.74
CA ILE A 63 2.92 -0.89 -10.36
C ILE A 63 4.07 -1.10 -11.34
N LYS A 64 4.33 -2.35 -11.74
CA LYS A 64 5.41 -2.68 -12.67
C LYS A 64 5.18 -2.04 -14.04
N ASP A 65 3.96 -2.14 -14.55
CA ASP A 65 3.61 -1.73 -15.91
C ASP A 65 3.42 -0.21 -16.02
N GLN A 66 2.87 0.45 -14.99
CA GLN A 66 2.43 1.84 -15.05
C GLN A 66 3.27 2.82 -14.23
N LEU A 67 4.12 2.35 -13.31
CA LEU A 67 4.87 3.23 -12.42
C LEU A 67 6.37 2.98 -12.47
N ASN A 68 6.84 1.86 -11.93
CA ASN A 68 8.25 1.51 -11.96
C ASN A 68 8.45 0.00 -11.70
N PRO A 69 9.15 -0.74 -12.58
CA PRO A 69 9.37 -2.18 -12.40
C PRO A 69 10.24 -2.54 -11.20
N LEU A 70 10.97 -1.58 -10.62
CA LEU A 70 11.78 -1.79 -9.41
C LEU A 70 10.96 -1.71 -8.12
N PHE A 71 9.73 -1.17 -8.18
CA PHE A 71 8.87 -1.10 -6.99
C PHE A 71 8.21 -2.44 -6.73
N LYS A 72 8.48 -2.98 -5.55
CA LYS A 72 7.93 -4.26 -5.10
C LYS A 72 6.99 -4.04 -3.93
N ILE A 73 5.75 -4.48 -4.06
CA ILE A 73 4.79 -4.58 -2.96
C ILE A 73 5.25 -5.73 -2.07
N HIS A 74 5.61 -5.40 -0.83
CA HIS A 74 6.03 -6.38 0.14
C HIS A 74 4.83 -7.13 0.73
N ALA A 75 3.77 -6.40 1.08
CA ALA A 75 2.54 -6.98 1.61
C ALA A 75 1.32 -6.15 1.23
N VAL A 76 0.17 -6.83 1.16
CA VAL A 76 -1.16 -6.22 1.07
C VAL A 76 -1.95 -6.58 2.33
N GLU A 77 -2.39 -5.57 3.06
CA GLU A 77 -3.19 -5.68 4.28
C GLU A 77 -4.63 -5.28 3.98
N LEU A 78 -5.54 -6.26 4.06
CA LEU A 78 -6.97 -6.02 3.89
C LEU A 78 -7.55 -5.44 5.18
N ILE A 79 -8.26 -4.33 5.08
CA ILE A 79 -8.92 -3.66 6.21
C ILE A 79 -10.34 -3.23 5.83
N GLU A 80 -11.18 -3.05 6.84
CA GLU A 80 -12.57 -2.60 6.62
C GLU A 80 -12.65 -1.12 6.25
N GLN A 81 -11.77 -0.28 6.81
CA GLN A 81 -11.75 1.16 6.54
C GLN A 81 -10.39 1.77 6.85
N LEU A 82 -10.00 2.80 6.08
CA LEU A 82 -8.80 3.57 6.37
C LEU A 82 -9.00 4.47 7.61
N PRO A 83 -7.99 4.58 8.51
CA PRO A 83 -8.06 5.51 9.62
C PRO A 83 -8.02 6.94 9.09
N ARG A 84 -8.94 7.80 9.55
CA ARG A 84 -9.05 9.18 9.09
C ARG A 84 -9.02 10.18 10.25
N THR A 85 -8.58 11.40 9.95
CA THR A 85 -8.69 12.57 10.85
C THR A 85 -10.13 13.07 10.90
N ALA A 86 -10.42 14.02 11.80
CA ALA A 86 -11.70 14.73 11.83
C ALA A 86 -12.01 15.49 10.52
N SER A 87 -10.99 15.81 9.72
CA SER A 87 -11.11 16.40 8.38
C SER A 87 -11.14 15.36 7.26
N HIS A 88 -11.43 14.10 7.59
CA HIS A 88 -11.47 12.95 6.67
C HIS A 88 -10.16 12.63 5.95
N LYS A 89 -9.00 13.14 6.37
CA LYS A 89 -7.72 12.80 5.74
C LYS A 89 -7.21 11.44 6.23
N VAL A 90 -6.71 10.59 5.32
CA VAL A 90 -6.10 9.31 5.67
C VAL A 90 -4.89 9.52 6.58
N MET A 91 -4.81 8.72 7.66
CA MET A 91 -3.75 8.79 8.66
C MET A 91 -2.67 7.71 8.40
N HIS A 92 -1.81 7.92 7.41
CA HIS A 92 -0.71 6.98 7.07
C HIS A 92 0.20 6.63 8.25
N ARG A 93 0.40 7.57 9.19
CA ARG A 93 1.16 7.31 10.43
C ARG A 93 0.53 6.18 11.24
N LYS A 94 -0.79 6.19 11.41
CA LYS A 94 -1.51 5.18 12.18
C LYS A 94 -1.46 3.81 11.48
N LEU A 95 -1.53 3.78 10.16
CA LEU A 95 -1.35 2.55 9.38
C LEU A 95 0.04 1.94 9.58
N ARG A 96 1.09 2.78 9.57
CA ARG A 96 2.45 2.34 9.87
C ARG A 96 2.56 1.76 11.28
N ASP A 97 2.00 2.44 12.28
CA ASP A 97 2.01 1.98 13.66
C ASP A 97 1.27 0.64 13.82
N VAL A 98 0.14 0.46 13.12
CA VAL A 98 -0.62 -0.80 13.12
C VAL A 98 0.21 -1.93 12.50
N TYR A 99 0.84 -1.69 11.34
CA TYR A 99 1.66 -2.69 10.66
C TYR A 99 2.84 -3.16 11.53
N LEU A 100 3.53 -2.21 12.17
CA LEU A 100 4.69 -2.46 13.03
C LEU A 100 4.35 -3.11 14.38
N ARG A 101 3.09 -3.08 14.81
CA ARG A 101 2.66 -3.81 16.03
C ARG A 101 2.24 -5.25 15.73
N LYS A 102 1.80 -5.50 14.49
CA LYS A 102 1.35 -6.82 14.03
C LYS A 102 2.52 -7.74 13.67
N ASN A 103 3.66 -7.17 13.26
CA ASN A 103 4.86 -7.86 12.79
C ASN A 103 6.08 -7.43 13.60
#